data_AF-R5B4J7-F1
#
_entry.id   AF-R5B4J7-F1
#
_cell.length_a   1.000
_cell.length_b   1.000
_cell.length_c   1.000
_cell.angle_alpha   90.00
_cell.angle_beta   90.00
_cell.angle_gamma   90.00
#
_symmetry.space_group_name_H-M   'P 1'
#
loop_
_entity.id
_entity.type
_entity.pdbx_description
1 polymer ?
#
loop_
_entity_poly.entity_id
_entity_poly.type
_entity_poly.pdbx_seq_one_letter_code
_entity_poly.pdbx_strand_id
1 'polypeptide(L)'
;MHLWAITKWKKFYSGVPVRHRDGLRTRFEKGIDADLRNACIRFCDWARHEYYFPIRVCVYFKKDELIRAMDGEMVSATFFGPYDKMEEPYIRVSTGDFGEIKARNGRDNAVFAILHSVAHELTHYFQWVNGLELTAIGEERQAAYYADIIIDEYMDVYYHP
;
A
#
# COMPACT_ATOMS: atom_id res chain seq x y z
N MET A 1 -20.36 2.05 -0.36
CA MET A 1 -19.46 2.67 0.63
C MET A 1 -18.05 2.28 0.25
N HIS A 2 -17.19 3.24 -0.05
CA HIS A 2 -15.81 2.98 -0.48
C HIS A 2 -14.93 2.64 0.73
N LEU A 3 -14.21 1.49 0.69
CA LEU A 3 -13.42 0.98 1.82
C LEU A 3 -12.41 2.01 2.35
N TRP A 4 -11.67 2.65 1.45
CA TRP A 4 -10.65 3.65 1.82
C TRP A 4 -11.25 4.96 2.37
N ALA A 5 -12.58 5.15 2.25
CA ALA A 5 -13.30 6.30 2.79
C ALA A 5 -14.05 6.00 4.11
N ILE A 6 -13.97 4.76 4.62
CA ILE A 6 -14.59 4.39 5.89
C ILE A 6 -13.92 5.15 7.03
N THR A 7 -14.72 5.65 7.99
CA THR A 7 -14.24 6.46 9.13
C THR A 7 -14.38 5.77 10.49
N LYS A 8 -14.49 4.43 10.51
CA LYS A 8 -14.54 3.65 11.76
C LYS A 8 -13.27 3.84 12.61
N TRP A 9 -12.14 4.15 11.97
CA TRP A 9 -10.89 4.52 12.63
C TRP A 9 -11.05 5.65 13.67
N LYS A 10 -12.07 6.51 13.55
CA LYS A 10 -12.33 7.59 14.53
C LYS A 10 -12.47 7.07 15.96
N LYS A 11 -13.00 5.86 16.16
CA LYS A 11 -13.11 5.24 17.50
C LYS A 11 -11.76 5.02 18.20
N PHE A 12 -10.69 4.90 17.42
CA PHE A 12 -9.34 4.66 17.94
C PHE A 12 -8.55 5.94 18.10
N TYR A 13 -8.75 6.92 17.21
CA TYR A 13 -7.87 8.09 17.09
C TYR A 13 -8.51 9.42 17.53
N SER A 14 -9.83 9.50 17.67
CA SER A 14 -10.50 10.74 18.06
C SER A 14 -10.44 10.96 19.57
N GLY A 15 -10.04 12.17 20.01
CA GLY A 15 -9.98 12.52 21.43
C GLY A 15 -8.81 11.88 22.20
N VAL A 16 -7.83 11.32 21.49
CA VAL A 16 -6.63 10.73 22.12
C VAL A 16 -5.69 11.86 22.58
N PRO A 17 -5.23 11.86 23.84
CA PRO A 17 -4.40 12.94 24.38
C PRO A 17 -2.97 12.96 23.81
N VAL A 18 -2.52 11.84 23.25
CA VAL A 18 -1.21 11.71 22.60
C VAL A 18 -1.35 11.99 21.11
N ARG A 19 -0.55 12.93 20.60
CA ARG A 19 -0.48 13.25 19.17
C ARG A 19 0.24 12.10 18.43
N HIS A 20 -0.52 11.32 17.66
CA HIS A 20 0.03 10.40 16.67
C HIS A 20 0.32 11.16 15.35
N ARG A 21 1.10 10.53 14.47
CA ARG A 21 1.35 11.04 13.13
C ARG A 21 0.36 10.40 12.17
N ASP A 22 -0.08 11.16 11.19
CA ASP A 22 -0.96 10.76 10.10
C ASP A 22 -0.20 10.69 8.76
N GLY A 23 -0.87 10.23 7.72
CA GLY A 23 -0.39 10.29 6.34
C GLY A 23 0.22 9.00 5.78
N LEU A 24 0.62 9.07 4.52
CA LEU A 24 1.32 8.01 3.80
C LEU A 24 2.76 8.46 3.53
N ARG A 25 3.73 7.61 3.85
CA ARG A 25 5.15 7.86 3.63
C ARG A 25 5.78 6.77 2.79
N THR A 26 6.66 7.15 1.87
CA THR A 26 7.47 6.21 1.09
C THR A 26 8.94 6.23 1.50
N ARG A 27 9.60 5.08 1.48
CA ARG A 27 11.04 4.90 1.66
C ARG A 27 11.56 3.95 0.60
N PHE A 28 12.67 4.31 -0.04
CA PHE A 28 13.26 3.54 -1.13
C PHE A 28 14.68 3.13 -0.76
N GLU A 29 15.01 1.87 -1.00
CA GLU A 29 16.41 1.45 -0.96
C GLU A 29 17.22 2.04 -2.12
N LYS A 30 18.53 2.15 -1.89
CA LYS A 30 19.46 2.61 -2.93
C LYS A 30 19.53 1.57 -4.05
N GLY A 31 19.39 2.02 -5.30
CA GLY A 31 19.51 1.18 -6.49
C GLY A 31 18.19 0.79 -7.14
N ILE A 32 17.05 1.18 -6.56
CA ILE A 32 15.74 1.02 -7.20
C ILE A 32 15.69 1.90 -8.46
N ASP A 33 15.15 1.34 -9.54
CA ASP A 33 14.98 2.02 -10.84
C ASP A 33 14.27 3.37 -10.67
N ALA A 34 14.81 4.41 -11.31
CA ALA A 34 14.34 5.78 -11.12
C ALA A 34 12.93 6.01 -11.69
N ASP A 35 12.59 5.35 -12.80
CA ASP A 35 11.24 5.43 -13.39
C ASP A 35 10.22 4.78 -12.46
N LEU A 36 10.53 3.59 -11.94
CA LEU A 36 9.67 2.91 -10.97
C LEU A 36 9.50 3.75 -9.71
N ARG A 37 10.61 4.24 -9.14
CA ARG A 37 10.59 5.10 -7.95
C ARG A 37 9.67 6.30 -8.15
N ASN A 38 9.78 7.00 -9.29
CA ASN A 38 8.97 8.16 -9.56
C ASN A 38 7.48 7.80 -9.76
N ALA A 39 7.17 6.66 -10.36
CA ALA A 39 5.79 6.17 -10.48
C ALA A 39 5.18 5.87 -9.11
N CYS A 40 5.91 5.16 -8.23
CA CYS A 40 5.48 4.87 -6.87
C CYS A 40 5.28 6.14 -6.03
N ILE A 41 6.15 7.14 -6.18
CA ILE A 41 5.98 8.44 -5.50
C ILE A 41 4.68 9.10 -5.96
N ARG A 42 4.44 9.22 -7.27
CA ARG A 42 3.22 9.84 -7.80
C ARG A 42 1.95 9.13 -7.32
N PHE A 43 1.93 7.80 -7.37
CA PHE A 43 0.80 7.00 -6.90
C PHE A 43 0.53 7.23 -5.41
N CYS A 44 1.57 7.13 -4.56
CA CYS A 44 1.41 7.36 -3.12
C CYS A 44 1.04 8.80 -2.77
N ASP A 45 1.55 9.79 -3.51
CA ASP A 45 1.20 11.20 -3.31
C ASP A 45 -0.26 11.46 -3.70
N TRP A 46 -0.73 10.88 -4.81
CA TRP A 46 -2.14 10.90 -5.21
C TRP A 46 -3.02 10.24 -4.14
N ALA A 47 -2.70 9.00 -3.74
CA ALA A 47 -3.47 8.28 -2.74
C ALA A 47 -3.59 9.06 -1.43
N ARG A 48 -2.50 9.72 -1.01
CA ARG A 48 -2.46 10.60 0.18
C ARG A 48 -3.32 11.85 0.03
N HIS A 49 -3.50 12.35 -1.18
CA HIS A 49 -4.36 13.50 -1.45
C HIS A 49 -5.83 13.13 -1.43
N GLU A 50 -6.19 12.00 -2.06
CA GLU A 50 -7.57 11.55 -2.19
C GLU A 50 -8.12 10.90 -0.91
N TYR A 51 -7.26 10.22 -0.15
CA TYR A 51 -7.66 9.42 1.00
C TYR A 51 -7.01 9.87 2.30
N TYR A 52 -7.78 9.78 3.38
CA TYR A 52 -7.30 10.15 4.70
C TYR A 52 -6.64 8.97 5.41
N PHE A 53 -5.38 9.15 5.80
CA PHE A 53 -4.57 8.18 6.53
C PHE A 53 -4.50 8.57 8.02
N PRO A 54 -5.39 8.08 8.89
CA PRO A 54 -5.50 8.54 10.27
C PRO A 54 -4.27 8.22 11.15
N ILE A 55 -3.54 7.14 10.84
CA ILE A 55 -2.23 6.86 11.43
C ILE A 55 -1.23 6.68 10.30
N ARG A 56 0.00 7.13 10.53
CA ARG A 56 1.01 7.11 9.49
C ARG A 56 1.40 5.69 9.14
N VAL A 57 1.27 5.34 7.86
CA VAL A 57 1.80 4.11 7.29
C VAL A 57 3.02 4.42 6.42
N CYS A 58 4.08 3.61 6.56
CA CYS A 58 5.29 3.74 5.76
C CYS A 58 5.43 2.57 4.78
N VAL A 59 5.50 2.85 3.48
CA VAL A 59 5.79 1.88 2.41
C VAL A 59 7.29 1.85 2.14
N TYR A 60 7.92 0.72 2.40
CA TYR A 60 9.33 0.46 2.15
C TYR A 60 9.48 -0.33 0.84
N PHE A 61 10.03 0.31 -0.18
CA PHE A 61 10.40 -0.35 -1.43
C PHE A 61 11.79 -0.95 -1.28
N LYS A 62 11.90 -2.27 -1.51
CA LYS A 62 13.08 -3.11 -1.26
C LYS A 62 13.64 -3.57 -2.59
N LYS A 63 14.97 -3.58 -2.73
CA LYS A 63 15.64 -3.98 -3.99
C LYS A 63 15.65 -5.49 -4.22
N ASP A 64 15.31 -6.28 -3.20
CA ASP A 64 15.22 -7.74 -3.30
C ASP A 64 14.08 -8.15 -4.25
N GLU A 65 14.20 -9.30 -4.91
CA GLU A 65 13.15 -9.85 -5.78
C GLU A 65 11.91 -10.25 -5.00
N LEU A 66 12.10 -10.83 -3.82
CA LEU A 66 11.05 -11.21 -2.88
C LEU A 66 11.45 -10.82 -1.47
N ILE A 67 10.46 -10.63 -0.60
CA ILE A 67 10.62 -10.31 0.81
C ILE A 67 10.16 -11.49 1.64
N ARG A 68 10.88 -11.76 2.74
CA ARG A 68 10.47 -12.75 3.73
C ARG A 68 9.34 -12.20 4.61
N ALA A 69 8.18 -12.84 4.56
CA ALA A 69 7.05 -12.62 5.46
C ALA A 69 7.34 -13.18 6.86
N MET A 70 6.45 -12.90 7.83
CA MET A 70 6.65 -13.31 9.23
C MET A 70 6.57 -14.82 9.45
N ASP A 71 5.76 -15.51 8.65
CA ASP A 71 5.66 -16.97 8.59
C ASP A 71 6.85 -17.63 7.87
N GLY A 72 7.71 -16.83 7.24
CA GLY A 72 8.88 -17.26 6.51
C GLY A 72 8.68 -17.46 5.01
N GLU A 73 7.48 -17.25 4.48
CA GLU A 73 7.22 -17.30 3.04
C GLU A 73 7.89 -16.15 2.30
N MET A 74 8.25 -16.38 1.04
CA MET A 74 8.83 -15.36 0.16
C MET A 74 7.73 -14.77 -0.71
N VAL A 75 7.46 -13.47 -0.55
CA VAL A 75 6.33 -12.78 -1.16
C VAL A 75 6.75 -11.46 -1.80
N SER A 76 5.93 -10.93 -2.72
CA SER A 76 6.20 -9.65 -3.40
C SER A 76 5.89 -8.44 -2.52
N ALA A 77 4.94 -8.55 -1.60
CA ALA A 77 4.59 -7.47 -0.68
C ALA A 77 4.07 -8.01 0.66
N THR A 78 4.13 -7.17 1.70
CA THR A 78 3.58 -7.46 3.02
C THR A 78 3.07 -6.20 3.70
N PHE A 79 1.93 -6.30 4.36
CA PHE A 79 1.45 -5.35 5.35
C PHE A 79 1.71 -5.87 6.78
N PHE A 80 2.16 -4.98 7.66
CA PHE A 80 2.24 -5.23 9.09
C PHE A 80 1.34 -4.24 9.83
N GLY A 81 0.25 -4.76 10.39
CA GLY A 81 -0.67 -4.05 11.26
C GLY A 81 -0.46 -4.44 12.73
N PRO A 82 0.07 -3.54 13.59
CA PRO A 82 0.28 -3.86 15.00
C PRO A 82 -1.04 -4.07 15.76
N TYR A 83 -0.96 -4.76 16.90
CA TYR A 83 -2.10 -4.93 17.79
C TYR A 83 -2.50 -3.59 18.44
N ASP A 84 -1.50 -2.86 18.96
CA ASP A 84 -1.71 -1.49 19.44
C ASP A 84 -1.96 -0.56 18.25
N LYS A 85 -3.15 0.06 18.23
CA LYS A 85 -3.53 1.02 17.19
C LYS A 85 -2.70 2.30 17.22
N MET A 86 -1.96 2.58 18.29
CA MET A 86 -1.06 3.74 18.36
C MET A 86 0.33 3.48 17.78
N GLU A 87 0.68 2.23 17.52
CA GLU A 87 1.93 1.88 16.83
C GLU A 87 1.78 2.05 15.32
N GLU A 88 2.80 2.62 14.67
CA GLU A 88 2.73 2.87 13.22
C GLU A 88 2.83 1.55 12.44
N PRO A 89 1.84 1.26 11.56
CA PRO A 89 1.95 0.13 10.64
C PRO A 89 2.98 0.42 9.54
N TYR A 90 3.38 -0.63 8.84
CA TYR A 90 4.24 -0.48 7.67
C TYR A 90 3.93 -1.51 6.58
N ILE A 91 4.36 -1.17 5.37
CA ILE A 91 4.26 -2.02 4.19
C ILE A 91 5.66 -2.22 3.64
N ARG A 92 5.96 -3.41 3.12
CA ARG A 92 7.19 -3.69 2.37
C ARG A 92 6.81 -4.23 1.00
N VAL A 93 7.44 -3.71 -0.06
CA VAL A 93 7.20 -4.12 -1.45
C VAL A 93 8.54 -4.42 -2.11
N SER A 94 8.66 -5.60 -2.71
CA SER A 94 9.84 -6.03 -3.44
C SER A 94 9.82 -5.41 -4.83
N THR A 95 11.00 -5.04 -5.35
CA THR A 95 11.12 -4.44 -6.68
C THR A 95 12.27 -5.04 -7.49
N GLY A 96 12.90 -6.10 -6.99
CA GLY A 96 14.10 -6.69 -7.62
C GLY A 96 13.81 -7.35 -8.97
N ASP A 97 12.60 -7.85 -9.16
CA ASP A 97 12.11 -8.46 -10.39
C ASP A 97 11.65 -7.45 -11.45
N PHE A 98 11.60 -6.15 -11.10
CA PHE A 98 11.09 -5.10 -11.99
C PHE A 98 11.79 -5.08 -13.35
N GLY A 99 13.12 -5.27 -13.37
CA GLY A 99 13.90 -5.30 -14.61
C GLY A 99 13.49 -6.45 -15.53
N GLU A 100 13.24 -7.63 -14.97
CA GLU A 100 12.80 -8.81 -15.72
C GLU A 100 11.37 -8.63 -16.23
N ILE A 101 10.44 -8.19 -15.38
CA ILE A 101 9.04 -7.95 -15.77
C ILE A 101 8.98 -6.87 -16.86
N LYS A 102 9.77 -5.80 -16.73
CA LYS A 102 9.87 -4.73 -17.73
C LYS A 102 10.35 -5.25 -19.08
N ALA A 103 11.34 -6.15 -19.09
CA ALA A 103 11.84 -6.75 -20.33
C ALA A 103 10.81 -7.69 -20.98
N ARG A 104 10.05 -8.43 -20.18
CA ARG A 104 9.08 -9.43 -20.65
C ARG A 104 7.74 -8.82 -21.08
N ASN A 105 7.22 -7.89 -20.29
CA ASN A 105 5.84 -7.39 -20.39
C ASN A 105 5.77 -5.90 -20.75
N GLY A 106 6.92 -5.22 -20.85
CA GLY A 106 6.99 -3.78 -21.10
C GLY A 106 6.95 -2.95 -19.81
N ARG A 107 7.35 -1.68 -19.94
CA ARG A 107 7.49 -0.72 -18.84
C ARG A 107 6.19 -0.54 -18.04
N ASP A 108 5.09 -0.28 -18.73
CA ASP A 108 3.85 0.14 -18.06
C ASP A 108 3.23 -1.01 -17.27
N ASN A 109 3.23 -2.23 -17.82
CA ASN A 109 2.80 -3.43 -17.12
C ASN A 109 3.66 -3.74 -15.90
N ALA A 110 4.98 -3.52 -15.98
CA ALA A 110 5.88 -3.72 -14.85
C ALA A 110 5.65 -2.70 -13.73
N VAL A 111 5.41 -1.43 -14.09
CA VAL A 111 5.04 -0.39 -13.12
C VAL A 111 3.69 -0.71 -12.49
N PHE A 112 2.69 -1.07 -13.31
CA PHE A 112 1.36 -1.43 -12.85
C PHE A 112 1.40 -2.56 -11.82
N ALA A 113 2.15 -3.62 -12.06
CA ALA A 113 2.27 -4.75 -11.12
C ALA A 113 2.75 -4.32 -9.72
N ILE A 114 3.72 -3.41 -9.67
CA ILE A 114 4.24 -2.86 -8.40
C ILE A 114 3.21 -1.93 -7.75
N LEU A 115 2.55 -1.05 -8.51
CA LEU A 115 1.52 -0.16 -7.97
C LEU A 115 0.33 -0.94 -7.43
N HIS A 116 -0.09 -1.98 -8.15
CA HIS A 116 -1.16 -2.90 -7.74
C HIS A 116 -0.82 -3.60 -6.42
N SER A 117 0.42 -4.07 -6.27
CA SER A 117 0.90 -4.62 -5.00
C SER A 117 0.84 -3.59 -3.86
N VAL A 118 1.20 -2.32 -4.12
CA VAL A 118 1.06 -1.24 -3.11
C VAL A 118 -0.41 -1.03 -2.75
N ALA A 119 -1.32 -1.02 -3.73
CA ALA A 119 -2.76 -0.83 -3.51
C ALA A 119 -3.39 -1.98 -2.70
N HIS A 120 -2.96 -3.23 -2.96
CA HIS A 120 -3.35 -4.41 -2.20
C HIS A 120 -2.99 -4.24 -0.72
N GLU A 121 -1.73 -3.93 -0.42
CA GLU A 121 -1.26 -3.76 0.97
C GLU A 121 -1.85 -2.51 1.67
N LEU A 122 -2.08 -1.42 0.93
CA LEU A 122 -2.79 -0.27 1.46
C LEU A 122 -4.26 -0.62 1.78
N THR A 123 -4.85 -1.56 1.06
CA THR A 123 -6.17 -2.06 1.40
C THR A 123 -6.18 -2.83 2.72
N HIS A 124 -5.18 -3.68 2.97
CA HIS A 124 -4.98 -4.29 4.29
C HIS A 124 -4.83 -3.24 5.39
N TYR A 125 -4.09 -2.15 5.13
CA TYR A 125 -4.05 -1.01 6.04
C TYR A 125 -5.45 -0.42 6.32
N PHE A 126 -6.29 -0.21 5.31
CA PHE A 126 -7.63 0.34 5.52
C PHE A 126 -8.59 -0.63 6.22
N GLN A 127 -8.43 -1.94 6.02
CA GLN A 127 -9.15 -2.97 6.77
C GLN A 127 -8.74 -2.94 8.25
N TRP A 128 -7.43 -2.94 8.51
CA TRP A 128 -6.86 -2.91 9.85
C TRP A 128 -7.22 -1.62 10.59
N VAL A 129 -7.06 -0.45 9.97
CA VAL A 129 -7.25 0.85 10.64
C VAL A 129 -8.70 1.11 11.02
N ASN A 130 -9.63 0.52 10.26
CA ASN A 130 -11.06 0.58 10.54
C ASN A 130 -11.55 -0.57 11.45
N GLY A 131 -10.67 -1.52 11.77
CA GLY A 131 -11.00 -2.70 12.58
C GLY A 131 -12.13 -3.49 11.97
N LEU A 132 -12.00 -3.82 10.68
CA LEU A 132 -12.94 -4.71 10.00
C LEU A 132 -12.72 -6.15 10.46
N GLU A 133 -13.80 -6.87 10.71
CA GLU A 133 -13.77 -8.27 11.09
C GLU A 133 -14.10 -9.10 9.85
N LEU A 134 -13.07 -9.70 9.25
CA LEU A 134 -13.18 -10.56 8.08
C LEU A 134 -12.50 -11.89 8.37
N THR A 135 -12.86 -12.93 7.63
CA THR A 135 -12.04 -14.14 7.58
C THR A 135 -10.76 -13.84 6.79
N ALA A 136 -9.68 -14.59 6.99
CA ALA A 136 -8.44 -14.41 6.22
C ALA A 136 -8.71 -14.43 4.69
N ILE A 137 -9.55 -15.35 4.21
CA ILE A 137 -9.94 -15.42 2.79
C ILE A 137 -10.75 -14.17 2.37
N GLY A 138 -11.62 -13.66 3.24
CA GLY A 138 -12.41 -12.46 2.96
C GLY A 138 -11.55 -11.20 2.94
N GLU A 139 -10.54 -11.12 3.80
CA GLU A 139 -9.56 -10.04 3.85
C GLU A 139 -8.79 -9.96 2.53
N GLU A 140 -8.16 -11.06 2.12
CA GLU A 140 -7.39 -11.16 0.87
C GLU A 140 -8.23 -10.89 -0.38
N ARG A 141 -9.46 -11.45 -0.44
CA ARG A 141 -10.35 -11.21 -1.58
C ARG A 141 -10.76 -9.74 -1.71
N GLN A 142 -11.03 -9.09 -0.57
CA GLN A 142 -11.37 -7.68 -0.57
C GLN A 142 -10.14 -6.82 -0.91
N ALA A 143 -8.95 -7.19 -0.45
CA ALA A 143 -7.71 -6.52 -0.79
C ALA A 143 -7.42 -6.57 -2.30
N ALA A 144 -7.52 -7.76 -2.89
CA ALA A 144 -7.34 -7.93 -4.34
C ALA A 144 -8.37 -7.14 -5.16
N TYR A 145 -9.65 -7.21 -4.77
CA TYR A 145 -10.72 -6.48 -5.46
C TYR A 145 -10.54 -4.96 -5.39
N TYR A 146 -10.14 -4.43 -4.23
CA TYR A 146 -9.89 -2.99 -4.09
C TYR A 146 -8.57 -2.55 -4.71
N ALA A 147 -7.56 -3.42 -4.82
CA ALA A 147 -6.35 -3.09 -5.57
C ALA A 147 -6.69 -2.72 -7.02
N ASP A 148 -7.58 -3.48 -7.67
CA ASP A 148 -8.08 -3.15 -9.01
C ASP A 148 -8.80 -1.80 -9.05
N ILE A 149 -9.77 -1.58 -8.13
CA ILE A 149 -10.53 -0.32 -8.05
C ILE A 149 -9.61 0.89 -7.90
N ILE A 150 -8.67 0.83 -6.95
CA ILE A 150 -7.79 1.96 -6.62
C ILE A 150 -6.86 2.27 -7.78
N ILE A 151 -6.40 1.24 -8.48
CA ILE A 151 -5.58 1.44 -9.66
C ILE A 151 -6.40 2.07 -10.78
N ASP A 152 -7.63 1.61 -11.04
CA ASP A 152 -8.50 2.22 -12.05
C ASP A 152 -8.75 3.71 -11.74
N GLU A 153 -9.05 4.05 -10.49
CA GLU A 153 -9.22 5.44 -10.04
C GLU A 153 -7.96 6.31 -10.23
N TYR A 154 -6.78 5.77 -9.91
CA TYR A 154 -5.51 6.46 -10.15
C TYR A 154 -5.27 6.68 -11.64
N MET A 155 -5.58 5.67 -12.46
CA MET A 155 -5.34 5.68 -13.90
C MET A 155 -6.29 6.65 -14.61
N ASP A 156 -7.52 6.78 -14.14
CA ASP A 156 -8.47 7.79 -14.63
C ASP A 156 -7.88 9.20 -14.47
N VAL A 157 -7.27 9.51 -13.33
CA VAL A 157 -6.60 10.81 -13.10
C VAL A 157 -5.30 10.93 -13.90
N TYR A 158 -4.52 9.86 -13.99
CA TYR A 158 -3.20 9.91 -14.63
C TYR A 158 -3.27 10.03 -16.16
N TYR A 159 -4.25 9.36 -16.80
CA TYR A 159 -4.42 9.37 -18.26
C TYR A 159 -5.45 10.39 -18.75
N HIS A 160 -6.31 10.93 -17.88
CA HIS A 160 -7.30 11.95 -18.22
C HIS A 160 -7.20 13.17 -17.27
N PRO A 161 -6.08 13.92 -17.31
CA PRO A 161 -5.84 15.06 -16.43
C PRO A 161 -6.71 16.29 -16.70
#